data_AF-A0A1B0D487-F1
#
_entry.id   AF-A0A1B0D487-F1
#
_cell.length_a   1.000
_cell.length_b   1.000
_cell.length_c   1.000
_cell.angle_alpha   90.00
_cell.angle_beta   90.00
_cell.angle_gamma   90.00
#
_symmetry.space_group_name_H-M   'P 1'
#
loop_
_entity.id
_entity.type
_entity.pdbx_description
1 polymer ?
#
loop_
_entity_poly.entity_id
_entity_poly.type
_entity_poly.pdbx_seq_one_letter_code
_entity_poly.pdbx_strand_id
1 'polypeptide(L)'
;MGVTILQPYLVPENKTGAQTIEALTKQLTALGAVQAGHFLVDCETYMSSIQQIGNPPKTVHVLHSMTPHYTSKKQTKTESKGPRFELGDFLIKLGSVTMSQSFKGILVEVEYRPCILPVSCWELMREFLQGFLGNCVPNTIPSYFTNHNRINEIYQPLDTIQQYLEHFTNYRKQTTPAVGMRQ
;
A
#
# COMPACT_ATOMS: atom_id res chain seq x y z
N MET A 1 11.32 -12.59 -7.66
CA MET A 1 10.98 -11.16 -7.60
C MET A 1 9.95 -10.94 -8.68
N GLY A 2 8.68 -10.80 -8.32
CA GLY A 2 7.61 -10.48 -9.27
C GLY A 2 7.36 -8.98 -9.41
N VAL A 3 6.49 -8.59 -10.35
CA VAL A 3 5.93 -7.23 -10.40
C VAL A 3 4.83 -7.12 -9.33
N THR A 4 4.87 -6.05 -8.54
CA THR A 4 3.88 -5.78 -7.49
C THR A 4 3.10 -4.50 -7.76
N ILE A 5 1.80 -4.55 -7.48
CA ILE A 5 0.87 -3.41 -7.54
C ILE A 5 0.17 -3.26 -6.19
N LEU A 6 0.20 -2.04 -5.67
CA LEU A 6 -0.56 -1.64 -4.49
C LEU A 6 -1.81 -0.86 -4.92
N GLN A 7 -2.98 -1.34 -4.52
CA GLN A 7 -4.27 -0.76 -4.85
C GLN A 7 -5.03 -0.40 -3.57
N PRO A 8 -5.30 0.90 -3.32
CA PRO A 8 -6.17 1.28 -2.21
C PRO A 8 -7.60 0.80 -2.50
N TYR A 9 -8.27 0.30 -1.47
CA TYR A 9 -9.65 -0.14 -1.53
C TYR A 9 -10.52 0.70 -0.59
N LEU A 10 -11.57 1.31 -1.14
CA LEU A 10 -12.51 2.11 -0.37
C LEU A 10 -13.39 1.21 0.48
N VAL A 11 -13.40 1.46 1.78
CA VAL A 11 -14.30 0.77 2.70
C VAL A 11 -15.72 1.26 2.42
N PRO A 12 -16.69 0.37 2.08
CA PRO A 12 -18.07 0.78 1.89
C PRO A 12 -18.64 1.42 3.16
N GLU A 13 -19.49 2.46 3.03
CA GLU A 13 -19.97 3.27 4.17
C GLU A 13 -20.60 2.46 5.32
N ASN A 14 -21.22 1.32 4.99
CA ASN A 14 -21.89 0.44 5.95
C ASN A 14 -21.02 -0.69 6.51
N LYS A 15 -19.72 -0.68 6.24
CA LYS A 15 -18.79 -1.73 6.66
C LYS A 15 -17.61 -1.14 7.43
N THR A 16 -17.11 -1.91 8.38
CA THR A 16 -15.81 -1.64 9.01
C THR A 16 -14.67 -2.15 8.13
N GLY A 17 -13.44 -1.70 8.39
CA GLY A 17 -12.26 -2.24 7.74
C GLY A 17 -12.14 -3.76 7.93
N ALA A 18 -12.39 -4.26 9.14
CA ALA A 18 -12.35 -5.69 9.45
C ALA A 18 -13.40 -6.48 8.64
N GLN A 19 -14.66 -6.02 8.59
CA GLN A 19 -15.71 -6.65 7.78
C GLN A 19 -15.38 -6.65 6.29
N THR A 20 -14.70 -5.61 5.81
CA THR A 20 -14.28 -5.52 4.41
C THR A 20 -13.13 -6.48 4.11
N ILE A 21 -12.14 -6.61 5.00
CA ILE A 21 -11.09 -7.64 4.88
C ILE A 21 -11.68 -9.04 4.88
N GLU A 22 -12.68 -9.32 5.73
CA GLU A 22 -13.37 -10.61 5.75
C GLU A 22 -14.12 -10.88 4.43
N ALA A 23 -14.81 -9.87 3.88
CA ALA A 23 -15.50 -10.00 2.60
C ALA A 23 -14.52 -10.30 1.46
N LEU A 24 -13.41 -9.56 1.37
CA LEU A 24 -12.36 -9.79 0.38
C LEU A 24 -11.69 -11.16 0.57
N THR A 25 -11.49 -11.60 1.81
CA THR A 25 -10.98 -12.94 2.12
C THR A 25 -11.89 -14.01 1.55
N LYS A 26 -13.21 -13.91 1.75
CA LYS A 26 -14.19 -14.85 1.18
C LYS A 26 -14.16 -14.85 -0.35
N GLN A 27 -14.03 -13.69 -0.98
CA GLN A 27 -13.92 -13.60 -2.44
C GLN A 27 -12.64 -14.29 -2.95
N LEU A 28 -11.49 -14.05 -2.32
CA LEU A 28 -10.23 -14.71 -2.70
C LEU A 28 -10.31 -16.24 -2.48
N THR A 29 -10.87 -16.70 -1.36
CA THR A 29 -11.06 -18.13 -1.11
C THR A 29 -12.02 -18.76 -2.12
N ALA A 30 -13.08 -18.07 -2.53
CA ALA A 30 -13.99 -18.53 -3.58
C ALA A 30 -13.31 -18.65 -4.96
N LEU A 31 -12.28 -17.84 -5.22
CA LEU A 31 -11.41 -17.95 -6.40
C LEU A 31 -10.34 -19.05 -6.28
N GLY A 32 -10.29 -19.77 -5.16
CA GLY A 32 -9.32 -20.83 -4.89
C GLY A 32 -8.02 -20.36 -4.25
N ALA A 33 -7.93 -19.11 -3.79
CA ALA A 33 -6.75 -18.63 -3.09
C ALA A 33 -6.61 -19.29 -1.72
N VAL A 34 -5.39 -19.67 -1.36
CA VAL A 34 -5.06 -20.32 -0.08
C VAL A 34 -4.38 -19.32 0.84
N GLN A 35 -4.82 -19.22 2.09
CA GLN A 35 -4.17 -18.35 3.07
C GLN A 35 -2.76 -18.88 3.40
N ALA A 36 -1.74 -18.04 3.19
CA ALA A 36 -0.32 -18.34 3.32
C ALA A 36 0.35 -17.49 4.42
N GLY A 37 -0.41 -17.14 5.46
CA GLY A 37 0.06 -16.44 6.66
C GLY A 37 -0.46 -15.01 6.77
N HIS A 38 0.34 -14.17 7.43
CA HIS A 38 0.08 -12.75 7.67
C HIS A 38 1.30 -11.93 7.28
N PHE A 39 1.10 -10.65 7.04
CA PHE A 39 2.18 -9.70 6.76
C PHE A 39 2.03 -8.45 7.63
N LEU A 40 3.15 -7.74 7.80
CA LEU A 40 3.22 -6.44 8.44
C LEU A 40 4.28 -5.59 7.74
N VAL A 41 3.89 -4.36 7.39
CA VAL A 41 4.76 -3.33 6.81
C VAL A 41 4.67 -2.10 7.70
N ASP A 42 5.76 -1.79 8.39
CA ASP A 42 5.86 -0.62 9.26
C ASP A 42 6.66 0.49 8.57
N CYS A 43 6.09 1.69 8.54
CA CYS A 43 6.76 2.92 8.12
C CYS A 43 6.88 3.89 9.30
N GLU A 44 8.10 4.19 9.68
CA GLU A 44 8.42 5.20 10.68
C GLU A 44 8.94 6.45 9.98
N THR A 45 8.27 7.59 10.19
CA THR A 45 8.77 8.88 9.70
C THR A 45 9.51 9.61 10.81
N TYR A 46 10.74 10.01 10.51
CA TYR A 46 11.59 10.84 11.35
C TYR A 46 11.73 12.23 10.72
N MET A 47 11.39 13.27 11.49
CA MET A 47 11.61 14.67 11.09
C MET A 47 12.83 15.20 11.85
N SER A 48 13.79 15.80 11.14
CA SER A 48 14.93 16.46 11.78
C SER A 48 14.48 17.73 12.51
N SER A 49 14.86 17.90 13.78
CA SER A 49 14.52 19.07 14.60
C SER A 49 15.36 20.33 14.30
N ILE A 50 16.23 20.30 13.30
CA ILE A 50 17.15 21.40 12.99
C ILE A 50 16.45 22.39 12.05
N GLN A 51 15.85 23.42 12.62
CA GLN A 51 15.49 24.64 11.89
C GLN A 51 16.76 25.49 11.70
N GLN A 52 17.54 25.23 10.66
CA GLN A 52 18.48 26.24 10.17
C GLN A 52 17.71 27.20 9.25
N ILE A 53 17.76 28.49 9.60
CA ILE A 53 17.21 29.59 8.81
C ILE A 53 17.70 29.44 7.36
N GLY A 54 16.79 29.16 6.43
CA GLY A 54 17.06 29.11 5.00
C GLY A 54 16.86 27.77 4.29
N ASN A 55 16.73 26.64 5.00
CA ASN A 55 16.56 25.31 4.36
C ASN A 55 15.25 24.60 4.74
N PRO A 56 14.57 23.92 3.80
CA PRO A 56 13.38 23.13 4.11
C PRO A 56 13.72 21.93 5.02
N PRO A 57 12.82 21.52 5.93
CA PRO A 57 13.05 20.40 6.85
C PRO A 57 13.25 19.09 6.07
N LYS A 58 14.31 18.34 6.41
CA LYS A 58 14.57 17.01 5.84
C LYS A 58 13.73 15.95 6.58
N THR A 59 13.01 15.14 5.82
CA THR A 59 12.17 14.05 6.34
C THR A 59 12.77 12.71 5.91
N VAL A 60 12.96 11.78 6.84
CA VAL A 60 13.47 10.43 6.56
C VAL A 60 12.37 9.41 6.86
N HIS A 61 12.11 8.51 5.91
CA HIS A 61 11.16 7.41 6.06
C HIS A 61 11.93 6.10 6.20
N VAL A 62 11.71 5.35 7.28
CA VAL A 62 12.31 4.03 7.49
C VAL A 62 11.21 2.98 7.42
N LEU A 63 11.33 2.06 6.46
CA LEU A 63 10.41 0.94 6.29
C LEU A 63 11.03 -0.32 6.91
N HIS A 64 10.35 -0.95 7.85
CA HIS A 64 10.83 -2.13 8.54
C HIS A 64 9.92 -3.34 8.31
N SER A 65 10.55 -4.51 8.16
CA SER A 65 9.90 -5.83 8.23
C SER A 65 10.22 -6.59 9.53
N MET A 66 11.03 -6.00 10.44
CA MET A 66 11.39 -6.53 11.77
C MET A 66 11.69 -5.40 12.79
N THR A 67 11.69 -5.74 14.08
CA THR A 67 11.67 -4.84 15.25
C THR A 67 12.78 -3.76 15.29
N PRO A 68 12.44 -2.47 15.52
CA PRO A 68 13.39 -1.35 15.44
C PRO A 68 14.25 -1.14 16.71
N HIS A 69 15.50 -0.65 16.52
CA HIS A 69 16.51 -0.39 17.56
C HIS A 69 16.87 1.11 17.72
N TYR A 70 16.07 2.03 17.16
CA TYR A 70 16.37 3.47 17.17
C TYR A 70 15.18 4.28 17.67
N THR A 71 15.40 5.23 18.58
CA THR A 71 14.33 6.08 19.17
C THR A 71 14.56 7.55 18.86
N SER A 72 13.54 8.26 18.37
CA SER A 72 13.51 9.74 18.30
C SER A 72 12.10 10.30 18.51
N LYS A 73 12.02 11.51 19.08
CA LYS A 73 10.81 12.15 19.65
C LYS A 73 10.00 12.94 18.62
N LYS A 74 9.28 12.26 17.73
CA LYS A 74 7.94 12.57 17.16
C LYS A 74 7.69 11.57 16.02
N GLN A 75 7.36 10.35 16.40
CA GLN A 75 7.19 9.24 15.47
C GLN A 75 5.74 9.18 15.02
N THR A 76 5.47 9.50 13.75
CA THR A 76 4.21 9.08 13.12
C THR A 76 4.46 7.71 12.52
N LYS A 77 3.94 6.67 13.17
CA LYS A 77 4.00 5.29 12.68
C LYS A 77 2.80 5.02 11.79
N THR A 78 3.04 4.69 10.53
CA THR A 78 2.02 4.13 9.63
C THR A 78 2.31 2.65 9.46
N GLU A 79 1.29 1.81 9.60
CA GLU A 79 1.40 0.35 9.53
C GLU A 79 0.36 -0.17 8.54
N SER A 80 0.74 -1.13 7.70
CA SER A 80 -0.19 -1.97 6.94
C SER A 80 0.00 -3.42 7.37
N LYS A 81 -1.08 -4.06 7.84
CA LYS A 81 -1.04 -5.46 8.27
C LYS A 81 -2.29 -6.22 7.85
N GLY A 82 -2.16 -7.53 7.69
CA GLY A 82 -3.31 -8.39 7.45
C GLY A 82 -2.96 -9.76 6.90
N PRO A 83 -3.95 -10.51 6.41
CA PRO A 83 -3.74 -11.83 5.86
C PRO A 83 -3.04 -11.79 4.50
N ARG A 84 -2.23 -12.83 4.25
CA ARG A 84 -1.53 -13.10 3.00
C ARG A 84 -2.11 -14.37 2.37
N PHE A 85 -2.26 -14.37 1.06
CA PHE A 85 -2.79 -15.47 0.27
C PHE A 85 -1.88 -15.78 -0.92
N GLU A 86 -1.97 -17.00 -1.42
CA GLU A 86 -1.38 -17.43 -2.69
C GLU A 86 -2.47 -18.02 -3.58
N LEU A 87 -2.46 -17.65 -4.87
CA LEU A 87 -3.33 -18.21 -5.90
C LEU A 87 -2.49 -18.45 -7.15
N GLY A 88 -2.03 -19.69 -7.32
CA GLY A 88 -1.06 -20.03 -8.36
C GLY A 88 0.19 -19.16 -8.29
N ASP A 89 0.44 -18.41 -9.36
CA ASP A 89 1.61 -17.52 -9.49
C ASP A 89 1.46 -16.18 -8.76
N PHE A 90 0.28 -15.90 -8.20
CA PHE A 90 -0.01 -14.64 -7.50
C PHE A 90 0.18 -14.75 -5.99
N LEU A 91 0.70 -13.68 -5.41
CA LEU A 91 0.73 -13.44 -3.98
C LEU A 91 -0.13 -12.22 -3.68
N ILE A 92 -1.07 -12.36 -2.75
CA ILE A 92 -2.07 -11.34 -2.43
C ILE A 92 -2.00 -11.01 -0.95
N LYS A 93 -2.04 -9.74 -0.60
CA LYS A 93 -2.05 -9.25 0.79
C LYS A 93 -3.19 -8.26 0.96
N LEU A 94 -4.04 -8.51 1.95
CA LEU A 94 -5.14 -7.61 2.30
C LEU A 94 -4.76 -6.79 3.52
N GLY A 95 -4.30 -5.55 3.32
CA GLY A 95 -3.76 -4.72 4.39
C GLY A 95 -4.76 -3.75 5.00
N SER A 96 -4.93 -3.80 6.32
CA SER A 96 -5.51 -2.71 7.10
C SER A 96 -4.43 -1.67 7.40
N VAL A 97 -4.61 -0.46 6.88
CA VAL A 97 -3.69 0.66 7.13
C VAL A 97 -4.10 1.41 8.37
N THR A 98 -3.17 1.58 9.32
CA THR A 98 -3.36 2.40 10.51
C THR A 98 -2.24 3.44 10.62
N MET A 99 -2.55 4.62 11.16
CA MET A 99 -1.57 5.66 11.46
C MET A 99 -1.74 6.07 12.92
N SER A 100 -0.70 5.91 13.72
CA SER A 100 -0.75 6.08 15.18
C SER A 100 -1.96 5.33 15.79
N GLN A 101 -2.12 4.06 15.40
CA GLN A 101 -3.21 3.16 15.80
C GLN A 101 -4.62 3.54 15.32
N SER A 102 -4.78 4.65 14.60
CA SER A 102 -6.07 5.03 13.98
C SER A 102 -6.20 4.42 12.59
N PHE A 103 -7.30 3.71 12.33
CA PHE A 103 -7.59 3.16 11.00
C PHE A 103 -7.67 4.26 9.92
N LYS A 104 -7.09 4.00 8.75
CA LYS A 104 -7.04 4.92 7.59
C LYS A 104 -7.62 4.35 6.31
N GLY A 105 -7.64 3.04 6.15
CA GLY A 105 -8.21 2.40 4.97
C GLY A 105 -7.66 1.01 4.73
N ILE A 106 -7.99 0.46 3.56
CA ILE A 106 -7.49 -0.84 3.11
C ILE A 106 -6.55 -0.62 1.93
N LEU A 107 -5.43 -1.33 1.94
CA LEU A 107 -4.42 -1.34 0.88
C LEU A 107 -4.18 -2.80 0.47
N VAL A 108 -4.48 -3.11 -0.78
CA VAL A 108 -4.33 -4.45 -1.35
C VAL A 108 -3.03 -4.49 -2.13
N GLU A 109 -2.14 -5.43 -1.80
CA GLU A 109 -0.91 -5.67 -2.56
C GLU A 109 -1.07 -6.98 -3.34
N VAL A 110 -0.81 -6.94 -4.65
CA VAL A 110 -0.79 -8.10 -5.54
C VAL A 110 0.56 -8.18 -6.23
N GLU A 111 1.26 -9.31 -6.08
CA GLU A 111 2.50 -9.62 -6.79
C GLU A 111 2.26 -10.76 -7.79
N TYR A 112 2.67 -10.54 -9.05
CA TYR A 112 2.76 -11.59 -10.06
C TYR A 112 4.21 -12.05 -10.20
N ARG A 113 4.52 -13.23 -9.63
CA ARG A 113 5.89 -13.76 -9.49
C ARG A 113 6.65 -14.06 -10.79
N PRO A 114 6.02 -14.54 -11.88
CA PRO A 114 6.72 -14.95 -13.11
C PRO A 114 7.23 -13.80 -13.98
N CYS A 115 6.85 -12.55 -13.71
CA CYS A 115 7.26 -11.40 -14.52
C CYS A 115 8.08 -10.41 -13.71
N ILE A 116 9.07 -9.79 -14.37
CA ILE A 116 9.89 -8.71 -13.81
C ILE A 116 9.74 -7.41 -14.59
N LEU A 117 8.88 -7.36 -15.61
CA LEU A 117 8.73 -6.21 -16.48
C LEU A 117 7.25 -5.75 -16.47
N PRO A 118 6.92 -4.62 -15.81
CA PRO A 118 5.53 -4.23 -15.57
C PRO A 118 4.68 -4.10 -16.84
N VAL A 119 5.23 -3.54 -17.93
CA VAL A 119 4.52 -3.42 -19.21
C VAL A 119 4.02 -4.76 -19.75
N SER A 120 4.77 -5.85 -19.50
CA SER A 120 4.46 -7.17 -20.04
C SER A 120 3.34 -7.89 -19.29
N CYS A 121 3.07 -7.52 -18.04
CA CYS A 121 2.07 -8.20 -17.20
C CYS A 121 0.96 -7.27 -16.68
N TRP A 122 0.97 -5.99 -17.01
CA TRP A 122 0.01 -5.01 -16.50
C TRP A 122 -1.45 -5.42 -16.74
N GLU A 123 -1.82 -5.78 -17.98
CA GLU A 123 -3.21 -6.16 -18.29
C GLU A 123 -3.67 -7.39 -17.50
N LEU A 124 -2.80 -8.40 -17.37
CA LEU A 124 -3.07 -9.58 -16.55
C LEU A 124 -3.30 -9.21 -15.08
N MET A 125 -2.44 -8.35 -14.52
CA MET A 125 -2.57 -7.90 -13.13
C MET A 125 -3.84 -7.05 -12.92
N ARG A 126 -4.19 -6.21 -13.89
CA ARG A 126 -5.42 -5.39 -13.87
C ARG A 126 -6.67 -6.26 -13.87
N GLU A 127 -6.76 -7.24 -14.77
CA GLU A 127 -7.88 -8.18 -14.82
C GLU A 127 -8.00 -9.01 -13.54
N PHE A 128 -6.86 -9.49 -13.02
CA PHE A 128 -6.83 -10.20 -11.76
C PHE A 128 -7.37 -9.35 -10.60
N LEU A 129 -6.92 -8.09 -10.48
CA LEU A 129 -7.41 -7.15 -9.48
C LEU A 129 -8.93 -6.90 -9.64
N GLN A 130 -9.41 -6.69 -10.87
CA GLN A 130 -10.85 -6.51 -11.15
C GLN A 130 -11.67 -7.75 -10.79
N GLY A 131 -11.11 -8.95 -10.90
CA GLY A 131 -11.80 -10.21 -10.59
C GLY A 131 -12.35 -10.31 -9.16
N PHE A 132 -11.68 -9.69 -8.17
CA PHE A 132 -12.15 -9.71 -6.77
C PHE A 132 -12.44 -8.32 -6.18
N LEU A 133 -11.83 -7.26 -6.71
CA LEU A 133 -12.11 -5.88 -6.28
C LEU A 133 -13.24 -5.22 -7.09
N GLY A 134 -13.58 -5.76 -8.26
CA GLY A 134 -14.59 -5.22 -9.16
C GLY A 134 -14.18 -3.89 -9.80
N ASN A 135 -15.16 -3.04 -10.07
CA ASN A 135 -14.99 -1.80 -10.84
C ASN A 135 -14.23 -0.68 -10.11
N CYS A 136 -13.77 -0.89 -8.86
CA CYS A 136 -12.98 0.12 -8.15
C CYS A 136 -11.51 0.16 -8.61
N VAL A 137 -11.08 -0.81 -9.41
CA VAL A 137 -9.72 -0.86 -9.97
C VAL A 137 -9.70 -0.02 -11.25
N PRO A 138 -8.87 1.04 -11.32
CA PRO A 138 -8.77 1.86 -12.52
C PRO A 138 -8.34 1.04 -13.74
N ASN A 139 -8.88 1.38 -14.92
CA ASN A 139 -8.42 0.82 -16.20
C ASN A 139 -7.09 1.41 -16.68
N THR A 140 -6.56 2.40 -15.96
CA THR A 140 -5.31 3.07 -16.27
C THR A 140 -4.16 2.45 -15.49
N ILE A 141 -2.96 2.51 -16.07
CA ILE A 141 -1.71 2.13 -15.40
C ILE A 141 -1.61 2.86 -14.04
N PRO A 142 -1.14 2.17 -12.97
CA PRO A 142 -0.99 2.78 -11.65
C PRO A 142 -0.06 3.99 -11.70
N SER A 143 -0.42 5.03 -10.94
CA SER A 143 0.28 6.33 -10.95
C SER A 143 1.77 6.22 -10.64
N TYR A 144 2.16 5.23 -9.84
CA TYR A 144 3.57 4.96 -9.55
C TYR A 144 4.39 4.77 -10.84
N PHE A 145 3.94 3.87 -11.73
CA PHE A 145 4.67 3.54 -12.96
C PHE A 145 4.65 4.68 -13.97
N THR A 146 3.57 5.46 -14.03
CA THR A 146 3.47 6.62 -14.93
C THR A 146 4.31 7.78 -14.43
N ASN A 147 4.22 8.12 -13.15
CA ASN A 147 4.92 9.27 -12.57
C ASN A 147 6.44 9.08 -12.52
N HIS A 148 6.88 7.84 -12.33
CA HIS A 148 8.30 7.48 -12.28
C HIS A 148 8.84 6.94 -13.61
N ASN A 149 8.02 6.90 -14.67
CA ASN A 149 8.37 6.34 -15.99
C ASN A 149 8.94 4.91 -15.94
N ARG A 150 8.51 4.09 -14.98
CA ARG A 150 9.09 2.75 -14.72
C ARG A 150 8.37 1.58 -15.39
N ILE A 151 7.31 1.84 -16.16
CA ILE A 151 6.51 0.77 -16.76
C ILE A 151 7.33 -0.15 -17.68
N ASN A 152 8.35 0.40 -18.36
CA ASN A 152 9.23 -0.32 -19.29
C ASN A 152 10.56 -0.76 -18.65
N GLU A 153 10.71 -0.60 -17.34
CA GLU A 153 11.95 -0.93 -16.63
C GLU A 153 11.82 -2.22 -15.82
N ILE A 154 12.95 -2.87 -15.54
CA ILE A 154 12.98 -4.05 -14.69
C ILE A 154 12.51 -3.67 -13.29
N TYR A 155 11.48 -4.36 -12.81
CA TYR A 155 10.91 -4.18 -11.49
C TYR A 155 11.88 -4.65 -10.40
N GLN A 156 12.06 -3.82 -9.38
CA GLN A 156 12.97 -4.03 -8.27
C GLN A 156 12.22 -3.98 -6.93
N PRO A 157 12.77 -4.54 -5.84
CA PRO A 157 12.11 -4.47 -4.53
C PRO A 157 11.89 -3.03 -4.05
N LEU A 158 12.75 -2.11 -4.50
CA LEU A 158 12.62 -0.68 -4.22
C LEU A 158 11.31 -0.10 -4.76
N ASP A 159 10.79 -0.64 -5.86
CA ASP A 159 9.56 -0.14 -6.46
C ASP A 159 8.35 -0.44 -5.56
N THR A 160 8.32 -1.62 -4.91
CA THR A 160 7.29 -1.94 -3.90
C THR A 160 7.39 -1.02 -2.70
N ILE A 161 8.61 -0.73 -2.23
CA ILE A 161 8.85 0.20 -1.12
C ILE A 161 8.33 1.60 -1.46
N GLN A 162 8.64 2.11 -2.65
CA GLN A 162 8.20 3.42 -3.10
C GLN A 162 6.67 3.50 -3.23
N GLN A 163 6.03 2.47 -3.76
CA GLN A 163 4.56 2.39 -3.80
C GLN A 163 3.94 2.48 -2.39
N TYR A 164 4.48 1.73 -1.42
CA TYR A 164 4.03 1.83 -0.02
C TYR A 164 4.17 3.26 0.54
N LEU A 165 5.31 3.90 0.30
CA LEU A 165 5.58 5.26 0.77
C LEU A 165 4.63 6.29 0.16
N GLU A 166 4.29 6.17 -1.12
CA GLU A 166 3.29 7.02 -1.77
C GLU A 166 1.91 6.87 -1.12
N HIS A 167 1.44 5.64 -0.96
CA HIS A 167 0.13 5.39 -0.33
C HIS A 167 0.09 5.87 1.11
N PHE A 168 1.12 5.62 1.91
CA PHE A 168 1.20 6.10 3.29
C PHE A 168 1.23 7.63 3.37
N THR A 169 1.91 8.29 2.42
CA THR A 169 1.89 9.75 2.30
C THR A 169 0.48 10.25 1.97
N ASN A 170 -0.23 9.58 1.07
CA ASN A 170 -1.60 9.93 0.69
C ASN A 170 -2.58 9.75 1.87
N TYR A 171 -2.47 8.66 2.63
CA TYR A 171 -3.27 8.46 3.86
C TYR A 171 -2.99 9.54 4.92
N ARG A 172 -1.74 10.01 5.04
CA ARG A 172 -1.42 11.14 5.94
C ARG A 172 -2.10 12.43 5.49
N LYS A 173 -2.07 12.75 4.19
CA LYS A 173 -2.70 13.97 3.64
C LYS A 173 -4.22 13.99 3.83
N GLN A 174 -4.89 12.85 3.72
CA GLN A 174 -6.34 12.71 3.93
C GLN A 174 -6.78 12.97 5.38
N THR A 175 -5.86 12.90 6.36
CA THR A 175 -6.19 13.06 7.79
C THR A 175 -6.13 14.49 8.30
N THR A 176 -5.67 15.44 7.47
CA THR A 176 -5.70 16.86 7.82
C THR A 176 -7.05 17.43 7.38
N PRO A 177 -7.95 17.84 8.30
CA PRO A 177 -9.14 18.58 7.89
C PRO A 177 -8.68 19.84 7.13
N ALA A 178 -9.33 20.13 6.01
CA ALA A 178 -9.12 21.36 5.27
C ALA A 178 -9.38 22.55 6.21
N VAL A 179 -8.31 23.16 6.70
CA VAL A 179 -8.41 24.43 7.43
C VAL A 179 -8.77 25.49 6.40
N GLY A 180 -10.03 25.94 6.45
CA GLY A 180 -10.44 27.24 5.92
C GLY A 180 -11.10 27.23 4.54
N MET A 181 -12.41 27.03 4.50
CA MET A 181 -13.33 27.94 3.79
C MET A 181 -14.66 27.93 4.55
N ARG A 182 -14.75 28.75 5.59
CA ARG A 182 -16.03 29.28 6.06
C ARG A 182 -16.28 30.56 5.28
N GLN A 183 -17.30 30.55 4.42
CA GLN A 183 -18.00 31.77 4.01
C GLN A 183 -18.94 32.17 5.16
#